data_AF-A0A6G6WK72-F1
#
_entry.id   AF-A0A6G6WK72-F1
#
_cell.length_a   1.000
_cell.length_b   1.000
_cell.length_c   1.000
_cell.angle_alpha   90.00
_cell.angle_beta   90.00
_cell.angle_gamma   90.00
#
_symmetry.space_group_name_H-M   'P 1'
#
loop_
_entity.id
_entity.type
_entity.pdbx_description
1 polymer ?
#
loop_
_entity_poly.entity_id
_entity_poly.type
_entity_poly.pdbx_seq_one_letter_code
_entity_poly.pdbx_strand_id
1 'polypeptide(L)'
;MGGRVGLHGTDDAALAQARDRGAEPVAPARARRALDRLHRAAPRLAVLTVEGPMGTDHVAALEGWDVATVPGVPGQNGATDGADTRAAVARMVEAGVRLVLFVGGDGTARDVAQALTRTVQPTTVVLGVPAGVKMHSGVFGVTPEAAGEAAARFLADDVSPTRTAEVVDRDEDGAVRLHATVAVPQVRHAVQAAKGGAGAAPPLELAGLGREVAEEMAPGRLYLLGPGTTVAAVGDALGVATTPLGVDAVLDGTLVAADASEAELLALLGQHPDATLVLGVVGGQGFLLGRGNQQLSPSVLRAVGTDRIEVLATPDKVAALDEPVLHVDVDDPDLAARLVGYHRVRTGRTRSTVLRVVA
;
A
#
# COMPACT_ATOMS: atom_id res chain seq x y z
N MET A 1 -0.86 7.28 -8.58
CA MET A 1 -1.57 7.42 -9.87
C MET A 1 -1.68 6.07 -10.60
N GLY A 2 -0.63 5.27 -10.74
CA GLY A 2 -0.67 4.05 -11.55
C GLY A 2 -1.63 2.94 -11.10
N GLY A 3 -1.84 2.76 -9.79
CA GLY A 3 -2.50 1.56 -9.27
C GLY A 3 -3.94 1.33 -9.74
N ARG A 4 -4.78 2.38 -9.78
CA ARG A 4 -6.19 2.26 -10.22
C ARG A 4 -6.32 1.94 -11.72
N VAL A 5 -5.34 2.35 -12.52
CA VAL A 5 -5.32 2.18 -13.98
C VAL A 5 -4.52 0.94 -14.44
N GLY A 6 -4.27 0.00 -13.52
CA GLY A 6 -3.54 -1.25 -13.80
C GLY A 6 -2.04 -1.03 -14.09
N LEU A 7 -1.48 0.12 -13.71
CA LEU A 7 -0.04 0.34 -13.82
C LEU A 7 0.63 0.03 -12.49
N HIS A 8 1.62 -0.86 -12.53
CA HIS A 8 2.33 -1.32 -11.35
C HIS A 8 3.41 -0.33 -10.86
N GLY A 9 3.35 0.94 -11.24
CA GLY A 9 4.34 1.97 -10.96
C GLY A 9 3.98 3.30 -11.65
N THR A 10 4.69 4.37 -11.28
CA THR A 10 4.63 5.69 -11.94
C THR A 10 6.01 6.32 -11.99
N ASP A 11 6.97 5.57 -12.50
CA ASP A 11 8.22 6.10 -13.04
C ASP A 11 7.93 7.05 -14.23
N ASP A 12 8.91 7.85 -14.62
CA ASP A 12 8.73 8.97 -15.57
C ASP A 12 8.05 8.54 -16.89
N ALA A 13 8.29 7.30 -17.34
CA ALA A 13 7.64 6.72 -18.53
C ALA A 13 6.17 6.33 -18.29
N ALA A 14 5.82 5.82 -17.10
CA ALA A 14 4.47 5.37 -16.77
C ALA A 14 3.55 6.51 -16.27
N LEU A 15 4.10 7.67 -15.89
CA LEU A 15 3.32 8.82 -15.44
C LEU A 15 2.43 9.39 -16.55
N ALA A 16 2.97 9.54 -17.77
CA ALA A 16 2.20 9.98 -18.93
C ALA A 16 1.08 8.97 -19.27
N GLN A 17 1.42 7.69 -19.29
CA GLN A 17 0.46 6.61 -19.52
C GLN A 17 -0.64 6.57 -18.45
N ALA A 18 -0.31 6.83 -17.18
CA ALA A 18 -1.29 6.89 -16.11
C ALA A 18 -2.29 8.03 -16.34
N ARG A 19 -1.80 9.22 -16.73
CA ARG A 19 -2.65 10.37 -17.04
C ARG A 19 -3.55 10.12 -18.25
N ASP A 20 -3.01 9.51 -19.30
CA ASP A 20 -3.80 9.14 -20.50
C ASP A 20 -4.90 8.13 -20.16
N ARG A 21 -4.66 7.26 -19.17
CA ARG A 21 -5.66 6.32 -18.63
C ARG A 21 -6.61 6.95 -17.59
N GLY A 22 -6.56 8.27 -17.40
CA GLY A 22 -7.44 8.99 -16.47
C GLY A 22 -7.09 8.84 -14.99
N ALA A 23 -5.84 8.49 -14.65
CA ALA A 23 -5.43 8.33 -13.26
C ALA A 23 -5.49 9.64 -12.47
N GLU A 24 -6.18 9.62 -11.34
CA GLU A 24 -6.19 10.74 -10.39
C GLU A 24 -5.08 10.63 -9.34
N PRO A 25 -4.51 11.76 -8.86
CA PRO A 25 -3.57 11.76 -7.75
C PRO A 25 -4.22 11.34 -6.42
N VAL A 26 -3.80 10.21 -5.86
CA VAL A 26 -4.25 9.73 -4.54
C VAL A 26 -3.43 10.28 -3.37
N ALA A 27 -2.21 10.75 -3.63
CA ALA A 27 -1.27 11.21 -2.60
C ALA A 27 -1.82 12.37 -1.75
N PRO A 28 -2.46 13.43 -2.31
CA PRO A 28 -3.00 14.52 -1.50
C PRO A 28 -4.03 14.08 -0.45
N ALA A 29 -4.96 13.20 -0.84
CA ALA A 29 -5.99 12.69 0.06
C ALA A 29 -5.38 11.86 1.21
N ARG A 30 -4.38 11.04 0.89
CA ARG A 30 -3.66 10.22 1.89
C ARG A 30 -2.76 11.06 2.79
N ALA A 31 -2.10 12.08 2.25
CA ALA A 31 -1.36 13.08 3.03
C ALA A 31 -2.27 13.71 4.09
N ARG A 32 -3.46 14.18 3.68
CA ARG A 32 -4.44 14.77 4.60
C ARG A 32 -4.87 13.80 5.70
N ARG A 33 -5.17 12.53 5.36
CA ARG A 33 -5.51 11.50 6.37
C ARG A 33 -4.41 11.33 7.44
N ALA A 34 -3.16 11.27 7.02
CA ALA A 34 -2.01 11.16 7.93
C ALA A 34 -1.83 12.43 8.77
N LEU A 35 -1.86 13.60 8.13
CA LEU A 35 -1.69 14.89 8.80
C LEU A 35 -2.83 15.19 9.77
N ASP A 36 -4.08 14.87 9.45
CA ASP A 36 -5.23 15.02 10.36
C ASP A 36 -5.07 14.17 11.62
N ARG A 37 -4.52 12.96 11.48
CA ARG A 37 -4.25 12.07 12.60
C ARG A 37 -3.09 12.59 13.46
N LEU A 38 -2.01 13.01 12.81
CA LEU A 38 -0.86 13.65 13.47
C LEU A 38 -1.30 14.91 14.23
N HIS A 39 -2.08 15.78 13.59
CA HIS A 39 -2.56 17.03 14.16
C HIS A 39 -3.45 16.81 15.40
N ARG A 40 -4.35 15.83 15.35
CA ARG A 40 -5.18 15.46 16.52
C ARG A 40 -4.35 14.98 17.71
N ALA A 41 -3.26 14.25 17.47
CA ALA A 41 -2.39 13.72 18.52
C ALA A 41 -1.34 14.75 18.98
N ALA A 42 -0.91 15.65 18.10
CA ALA A 42 0.08 16.70 18.33
C ALA A 42 -0.45 18.05 17.78
N PRO A 43 -1.34 18.74 18.51
CA PRO A 43 -1.99 19.96 18.02
C PRO A 43 -1.06 21.17 17.95
N ARG A 44 0.15 21.07 18.50
CA ARG A 44 1.21 22.09 18.44
C ARG A 44 2.49 21.42 17.97
N LEU A 45 2.90 21.75 16.76
CA LEU A 45 4.09 21.18 16.13
C LEU A 45 4.78 22.26 15.30
N ALA A 46 6.11 22.29 15.34
CA ALA A 46 6.90 23.05 14.38
C ALA A 46 7.05 22.22 13.10
N VAL A 47 6.63 22.77 11.97
CA VAL A 47 6.63 22.10 10.67
C VAL A 47 7.48 22.90 9.71
N LEU A 48 8.47 22.25 9.12
CA LEU A 48 9.25 22.80 8.03
C LEU A 48 8.84 22.09 6.73
N THR A 49 8.37 22.86 5.74
CA THR A 49 7.86 22.33 4.47
C THR A 49 8.36 23.15 3.28
N VAL A 50 7.92 22.82 2.06
CA VAL A 50 8.16 23.61 0.84
C VAL A 50 6.89 24.33 0.41
N GLU A 51 7.00 25.32 -0.47
CA GLU A 51 5.82 25.99 -1.03
C GLU A 51 5.05 25.11 -2.03
N GLY A 52 3.75 25.35 -2.12
CA GLY A 52 2.86 24.81 -3.14
C GLY A 52 2.47 23.34 -2.93
N PRO A 53 2.25 22.58 -4.01
CA PRO A 53 1.55 21.29 -3.99
C PRO A 53 2.32 20.14 -3.34
N MET A 54 3.62 20.31 -3.08
CA MET A 54 4.43 19.33 -2.35
C MET A 54 4.46 19.60 -0.83
N GLY A 55 4.03 20.79 -0.38
CA GLY A 55 4.18 21.19 1.01
C GLY A 55 3.00 22.02 1.55
N THR A 56 3.07 23.35 1.46
CA THR A 56 2.13 24.27 2.14
C THR A 56 0.66 23.96 1.89
N ASP A 57 0.30 23.48 0.69
CA ASP A 57 -1.09 23.18 0.32
C ASP A 57 -1.72 22.09 1.20
N HIS A 58 -0.90 21.25 1.85
CA HIS A 58 -1.35 20.16 2.71
C HIS A 58 -1.42 20.52 4.20
N VAL A 59 -0.75 21.60 4.63
CA VAL A 59 -0.66 21.99 6.05
C VAL A 59 -1.36 23.31 6.35
N ALA A 60 -1.71 24.11 5.33
CA ALA A 60 -2.31 25.43 5.50
C ALA A 60 -3.62 25.45 6.30
N ALA A 61 -4.38 24.35 6.28
CA ALA A 61 -5.65 24.23 6.99
C ALA A 61 -5.51 23.74 8.45
N LEU A 62 -4.30 23.42 8.91
CA LEU A 62 -4.05 22.84 10.24
C LEU A 62 -3.64 23.96 11.21
N GLU A 63 -4.61 24.46 11.97
CA GLU A 63 -4.39 25.54 12.94
C GLU A 63 -3.48 25.11 14.09
N GLY A 64 -2.69 26.02 14.66
CA GLY A 64 -1.87 25.76 15.86
C GLY A 64 -0.51 25.10 15.60
N TRP A 65 -0.24 24.68 14.37
CA TRP A 65 1.12 24.35 13.93
C TRP A 65 1.91 25.62 13.55
N ASP A 66 3.20 25.63 13.87
CA ASP A 66 4.14 26.69 13.47
C ASP A 66 4.81 26.26 12.16
N VAL A 67 4.32 26.79 11.03
CA VAL A 67 4.72 26.34 9.69
C VAL A 67 5.72 27.31 9.08
N ALA A 68 6.91 26.81 8.79
CA ALA A 68 7.97 27.50 8.04
C ALA A 68 8.20 26.84 6.68
N THR A 69 8.65 27.63 5.69
CA THR A 69 9.01 27.13 4.35
C THR A 69 10.51 27.19 4.09
N VAL A 70 11.08 26.14 3.48
CA VAL A 70 12.44 26.21 2.94
C VAL A 70 12.42 26.90 1.57
N PRO A 71 13.23 27.95 1.36
CA PRO A 71 13.24 28.68 0.09
C PRO A 71 13.93 27.88 -1.02
N GLY A 72 13.62 28.18 -2.28
CA GLY A 72 14.40 27.75 -3.44
C GLY A 72 14.29 26.28 -3.84
N VAL A 73 13.25 25.57 -3.42
CA VAL A 73 12.88 24.27 -3.99
C VAL A 73 11.82 24.51 -5.07
N PRO A 74 12.05 24.07 -6.33
CA PRO A 74 11.05 24.18 -7.39
C PRO A 74 9.78 23.41 -7.04
N GLY A 75 8.63 23.96 -7.42
CA GLY A 75 7.31 23.42 -7.07
C GLY A 75 6.16 24.39 -7.36
N GLN A 76 6.46 25.66 -7.60
CA GLN A 76 5.47 26.70 -7.87
C GLN A 76 4.69 26.50 -9.19
N ASN A 77 5.18 25.69 -10.14
CA ASN A 77 4.55 25.49 -11.45
C ASN A 77 3.71 24.21 -11.57
N GLY A 78 3.37 23.55 -10.45
CA GLY A 78 2.36 22.48 -10.40
C GLY A 78 2.84 21.06 -10.77
N ALA A 79 4.00 20.92 -11.42
CA ALA A 79 4.66 19.62 -11.64
C ALA A 79 5.92 19.54 -10.79
N THR A 80 6.07 18.45 -10.04
CA THR A 80 7.23 18.15 -9.19
C THR A 80 7.80 16.78 -9.55
N ASP A 81 9.10 16.60 -9.34
CA ASP A 81 9.80 15.35 -9.60
C ASP A 81 10.64 14.84 -8.41
N GLY A 82 11.38 13.75 -8.62
CA GLY A 82 12.29 13.20 -7.61
C GLY A 82 13.46 14.13 -7.27
N ALA A 83 13.88 15.01 -8.16
CA ALA A 83 14.92 16.01 -7.88
C ALA A 83 14.40 17.07 -6.89
N ASP A 84 13.15 17.50 -7.03
CA ASP A 84 12.50 18.40 -6.08
C ASP A 84 12.40 17.75 -4.70
N THR A 85 12.04 16.47 -4.63
CA THR A 85 12.01 15.69 -3.38
C THR A 85 13.39 15.68 -2.70
N ARG A 86 14.45 15.39 -3.47
CA ARG A 86 15.82 15.36 -2.94
C ARG A 86 16.28 16.73 -2.43
N ALA A 87 15.96 17.79 -3.16
CA ALA A 87 16.29 19.16 -2.76
C ALA A 87 15.56 19.55 -1.46
N ALA A 88 14.26 19.27 -1.37
CA ALA A 88 13.45 19.54 -0.18
C ALA A 88 14.03 18.84 1.06
N VAL A 89 14.26 17.53 0.96
CA VAL A 89 14.77 16.73 2.09
C VAL A 89 16.16 17.22 2.52
N ALA A 90 17.06 17.49 1.58
CA ALA A 90 18.39 18.00 1.92
C ALA A 90 18.32 19.31 2.73
N ARG A 91 17.49 20.27 2.31
CA ARG A 91 17.32 21.55 3.02
C ARG A 91 16.65 21.38 4.38
N MET A 92 15.68 20.49 4.50
CA MET A 92 15.02 20.21 5.78
C MET A 92 16.01 19.58 6.77
N VAL A 93 16.84 18.65 6.31
CA VAL A 93 17.87 18.01 7.14
C VAL A 93 18.95 19.02 7.55
N GLU A 94 19.40 19.89 6.65
CA GLU A 94 20.32 20.99 6.98
C GLU A 94 19.75 21.93 8.05
N ALA A 95 18.44 22.15 8.04
CA ALA A 95 17.72 22.93 9.05
C ALA A 95 17.49 22.17 10.37
N GLY A 96 17.88 20.90 10.46
CA GLY A 96 17.87 20.12 11.70
C GLY A 96 16.52 19.51 12.09
N VAL A 97 15.68 19.14 11.11
CA VAL A 97 14.42 18.44 11.40
C VAL A 97 14.69 17.10 12.09
N ARG A 98 13.88 16.77 13.11
CA ARG A 98 13.97 15.48 13.83
C ARG A 98 13.38 14.31 13.02
N LEU A 99 12.32 14.60 12.25
CA LEU A 99 11.57 13.62 11.46
C LEU A 99 11.30 14.20 10.06
N VAL A 100 11.63 13.43 9.03
CA VAL A 100 11.15 13.65 7.66
C VAL A 100 9.94 12.75 7.45
N LEU A 101 8.75 13.36 7.35
CA LEU A 101 7.52 12.70 6.96
C LEU A 101 7.27 12.96 5.47
N PHE A 102 7.24 11.90 4.65
CA PHE A 102 7.01 12.02 3.20
C PHE A 102 5.80 11.19 2.77
N VAL A 103 5.21 11.50 1.62
CA VAL A 103 4.04 10.77 1.08
C VAL A 103 4.41 10.20 -0.29
N GLY A 104 4.30 8.88 -0.48
CA GLY A 104 4.70 8.27 -1.74
C GLY A 104 4.79 6.75 -1.73
N GLY A 105 5.51 6.22 -2.72
CA GLY A 105 5.88 4.79 -2.82
C GLY A 105 7.40 4.59 -2.73
N ASP A 106 7.87 3.39 -3.05
CA ASP A 106 9.30 3.03 -2.95
C ASP A 106 10.23 3.98 -3.72
N GLY A 107 9.82 4.48 -4.90
CA GLY A 107 10.59 5.48 -5.65
C GLY A 107 10.81 6.79 -4.87
N THR A 108 9.79 7.30 -4.18
CA THR A 108 9.92 8.48 -3.30
C THR A 108 10.79 8.17 -2.09
N ALA A 109 10.64 6.97 -1.50
CA ALA A 109 11.50 6.54 -0.39
C ALA A 109 12.98 6.49 -0.80
N ARG A 110 13.27 6.04 -2.03
CA ARG A 110 14.60 6.03 -2.64
C ARG A 110 15.16 7.44 -2.78
N ASP A 111 14.35 8.39 -3.28
CA ASP A 111 14.76 9.79 -3.38
C ASP A 111 15.08 10.41 -2.01
N VAL A 112 14.21 10.20 -1.02
CA VAL A 112 14.42 10.63 0.37
C VAL A 112 15.72 10.05 0.93
N ALA A 113 15.95 8.74 0.76
CA ALA A 113 17.15 8.07 1.25
C ALA A 113 18.44 8.54 0.57
N GLN A 114 18.36 8.86 -0.72
CA GLN A 114 19.50 9.41 -1.47
C GLN A 114 19.86 10.80 -0.96
N ALA A 115 18.89 11.63 -0.58
CA ALA A 115 19.14 12.93 0.02
C ALA A 115 19.82 12.80 1.39
N LEU A 116 19.34 11.89 2.25
CA LEU A 116 19.93 11.67 3.59
C LEU A 116 21.39 11.22 3.54
N THR A 117 21.71 10.26 2.65
CA THR A 117 23.08 9.74 2.50
C THR A 117 24.09 10.84 2.13
N ARG A 118 23.64 11.92 1.48
CA ARG A 118 24.48 13.06 1.11
C ARG A 118 24.66 14.09 2.21
N THR A 119 23.88 14.00 3.29
CA THR A 119 23.95 14.92 4.43
C THR A 119 24.81 14.37 5.56
N VAL A 120 25.44 15.26 6.32
CA VAL A 120 26.39 14.91 7.39
C VAL A 120 25.67 14.62 8.73
N GLN A 121 24.33 14.62 8.76
CA GLN A 121 23.54 14.40 9.98
C GLN A 121 22.93 12.99 10.05
N PRO A 122 23.58 12.03 10.75
CA PRO A 122 23.15 10.64 10.83
C PRO A 122 21.90 10.39 11.72
N THR A 123 21.28 11.43 12.27
CA THR A 123 20.21 11.31 13.30
C THR A 123 18.80 11.60 12.79
N THR A 124 18.62 12.04 11.55
CA THR A 124 17.28 12.33 11.03
C THR A 124 16.50 11.04 10.81
N VAL A 125 15.33 10.96 11.42
CA VAL A 125 14.42 9.82 11.30
C VAL A 125 13.49 10.03 10.13
N VAL A 126 13.10 8.96 9.45
CA VAL A 126 12.20 9.00 8.29
C VAL A 126 10.97 8.14 8.51
N LEU A 127 9.84 8.64 8.04
CA LEU A 127 8.59 7.89 8.00
C LEU A 127 7.83 8.21 6.70
N GLY A 128 7.42 7.17 6.00
CA GLY A 128 6.62 7.29 4.79
C GLY A 128 5.12 7.13 5.08
N VAL A 129 4.31 8.02 4.56
CA VAL A 129 2.86 7.84 4.41
C VAL A 129 2.63 7.05 3.11
N PRO A 130 2.02 5.86 3.18
CA PRO A 130 1.85 5.00 2.02
C PRO A 130 0.90 5.63 0.99
N ALA A 131 1.37 5.92 -0.22
CA ALA A 131 0.54 6.41 -1.33
C ALA A 131 0.89 5.79 -2.71
N GLY A 132 1.86 4.87 -2.72
CA GLY A 132 2.33 4.19 -3.92
C GLY A 132 1.64 2.86 -4.21
N VAL A 133 1.89 2.33 -5.40
CA VAL A 133 1.40 1.01 -5.86
C VAL A 133 2.20 -0.12 -5.20
N LYS A 134 3.51 0.09 -5.08
CA LYS A 134 4.50 -0.82 -4.51
C LYS A 134 5.18 -0.15 -3.32
N MET A 135 5.08 -0.79 -2.18
CA MET A 135 5.66 -0.35 -0.90
C MET A 135 6.29 -1.56 -0.26
N HIS A 136 7.52 -1.86 -0.66
CA HIS A 136 8.35 -2.93 -0.12
C HIS A 136 9.26 -2.42 0.99
N SER A 137 9.63 -1.14 0.95
CA SER A 137 10.50 -0.51 1.94
C SER A 137 9.90 -0.58 3.35
N GLY A 138 10.75 -0.86 4.34
CA GLY A 138 10.36 -0.94 5.75
C GLY A 138 10.15 0.42 6.43
N VAL A 139 9.94 1.48 5.65
CA VAL A 139 9.87 2.89 6.09
C VAL A 139 8.45 3.44 6.13
N PHE A 140 7.48 2.71 5.57
CA PHE A 140 6.10 3.18 5.49
C PHE A 140 5.31 2.85 6.75
N GLY A 141 4.39 3.74 7.11
CA GLY A 141 3.31 3.38 8.01
C GLY A 141 2.43 2.29 7.40
N VAL A 142 1.76 1.50 8.25
CA VAL A 142 0.81 0.46 7.81
C VAL A 142 -0.32 1.09 6.99
N THR A 143 -0.88 2.18 7.47
CA THR A 143 -1.86 3.04 6.78
C THR A 143 -1.48 4.51 6.94
N PRO A 144 -2.10 5.45 6.21
CA PRO A 144 -1.86 6.88 6.43
C PRO A 144 -2.09 7.31 7.88
N GLU A 145 -3.15 6.83 8.52
CA GLU A 145 -3.45 7.10 9.93
C GLU A 145 -2.36 6.52 10.85
N ALA A 146 -1.90 5.30 10.60
CA ALA A 146 -0.82 4.69 11.38
C ALA A 146 0.49 5.48 11.24
N ALA A 147 0.79 6.02 10.05
CA ALA A 147 1.94 6.91 9.84
C ALA A 147 1.81 8.21 10.66
N GLY A 148 0.63 8.84 10.65
CA GLY A 148 0.37 10.04 11.44
C GLY A 148 0.50 9.79 12.95
N GLU A 149 -0.04 8.67 13.44
CA GLU A 149 0.08 8.24 14.84
C GLU A 149 1.54 7.94 15.22
N ALA A 150 2.28 7.24 14.36
CA ALA A 150 3.69 6.94 14.61
C ALA A 150 4.55 8.20 14.64
N ALA A 151 4.29 9.16 13.75
CA ALA A 151 4.94 10.46 13.76
C ALA A 151 4.66 11.19 15.09
N ALA A 152 3.40 11.24 15.52
CA ALA A 152 3.01 11.91 16.76
C ALA A 152 3.71 11.31 17.98
N ARG A 153 3.72 9.97 18.09
CA ARG A 153 4.39 9.25 19.18
C ARG A 153 5.90 9.49 19.17
N PHE A 154 6.52 9.44 17.99
CA PHE A 154 7.95 9.69 17.87
C PHE A 154 8.33 11.12 18.30
N LEU A 155 7.51 12.11 17.96
CA LEU A 155 7.76 13.52 18.24
C LEU A 155 7.40 13.93 19.68
N ALA A 156 6.56 13.15 20.37
CA ALA A 156 6.15 13.43 21.74
C ALA A 156 7.31 13.35 22.75
N ASP A 157 8.27 12.45 22.51
CA ASP A 157 9.44 12.25 23.37
C ASP A 157 10.73 12.69 22.67
N ASP A 158 11.64 13.33 23.40
CA ASP A 158 12.96 13.70 22.87
C ASP A 158 13.84 12.48 22.58
N VAL A 159 13.60 11.37 23.29
CA VAL A 159 14.35 10.12 23.17
C VAL A 159 13.39 8.98 22.78
N SER A 160 12.91 9.04 21.54
CA SER A 160 12.11 7.96 20.95
C SER A 160 13.02 6.89 20.33
N PRO A 161 12.79 5.59 20.61
CA PRO A 161 13.59 4.53 20.02
C PRO A 161 13.41 4.50 18.49
N THR A 162 14.51 4.26 17.80
CA THR A 162 14.54 4.09 16.34
C THR A 162 15.01 2.69 16.00
N ARG A 163 14.63 2.22 14.82
CA ARG A 163 15.19 1.00 14.23
C ARG A 163 15.71 1.30 12.84
N THR A 164 16.69 0.52 12.40
CA THR A 164 17.13 0.53 11.02
C THR A 164 16.07 -0.13 10.14
N ALA A 165 15.74 0.49 9.01
CA ALA A 165 14.85 -0.05 8.00
C ALA A 165 15.49 0.01 6.62
N GLU A 166 15.16 -0.97 5.80
CA GLU A 166 15.63 -1.06 4.41
C GLU A 166 14.73 -0.20 3.51
N VAL A 167 15.38 0.58 2.65
CA VAL A 167 14.75 1.22 1.50
C VAL A 167 15.06 0.35 0.30
N VAL A 168 14.02 -0.32 -0.19
CA VAL A 168 14.09 -1.24 -1.32
C VAL A 168 13.17 -0.77 -2.42
N ASP A 169 13.59 -0.94 -3.65
CA ASP A 169 12.78 -0.64 -4.83
C ASP A 169 12.96 -1.76 -5.84
N ARG A 170 11.99 -1.88 -6.75
CA ARG A 170 12.00 -2.91 -7.77
C ARG A 170 12.58 -2.33 -9.06
N ASP A 171 13.55 -3.01 -9.65
CA ASP A 171 14.05 -2.61 -10.97
C ASP A 171 13.07 -2.98 -12.09
N GLU A 172 13.39 -2.57 -13.32
CA GLU A 172 12.61 -2.81 -14.53
C GLU A 172 12.39 -4.31 -14.79
N ASP A 173 13.32 -5.16 -14.35
CA ASP A 173 13.25 -6.63 -14.46
C ASP A 173 12.41 -7.29 -13.35
N GLY A 174 11.90 -6.50 -12.40
CA GLY A 174 11.10 -7.02 -11.30
C GLY A 174 11.94 -7.65 -10.18
N ALA A 175 13.22 -7.37 -10.06
CA ALA A 175 14.04 -7.76 -8.91
C ALA A 175 14.00 -6.68 -7.81
N VAL A 176 13.88 -7.11 -6.55
CA VAL A 176 13.93 -6.21 -5.38
C VAL A 176 15.39 -5.90 -5.07
N ARG A 177 15.77 -4.62 -5.04
CA ARG A 177 17.12 -4.16 -4.72
C ARG A 177 17.15 -3.28 -3.49
N LEU A 178 18.16 -3.47 -2.64
CA LEU A 178 18.46 -2.60 -1.52
C LEU A 178 19.15 -1.33 -2.02
N HIS A 179 18.57 -0.17 -1.72
CA HIS A 179 19.13 1.14 -2.07
C HIS A 179 19.85 1.81 -0.91
N ALA A 180 19.29 1.69 0.30
CA ALA A 180 19.83 2.30 1.50
C ALA A 180 19.25 1.63 2.75
N THR A 181 19.83 1.97 3.90
CA THR A 181 19.20 1.76 5.19
C THR A 181 19.03 3.10 5.90
N VAL A 182 17.88 3.32 6.51
CA VAL A 182 17.54 4.59 7.19
C VAL A 182 16.98 4.33 8.58
N ALA A 183 17.04 5.31 9.46
CA ALA A 183 16.41 5.24 10.77
C ALA A 183 14.90 5.54 10.64
N VAL A 184 14.06 4.71 11.24
CA VAL A 184 12.61 4.90 11.30
C VAL A 184 12.12 4.80 12.75
N PRO A 185 10.96 5.37 13.10
CA PRO A 185 10.42 5.24 14.45
C PRO A 185 10.19 3.77 14.82
N GLN A 186 10.64 3.35 16.00
CA GLN A 186 10.32 2.03 16.54
C GLN A 186 8.96 2.07 17.25
N VAL A 187 7.90 2.28 16.46
CA VAL A 187 6.52 2.24 16.96
C VAL A 187 5.92 0.89 16.60
N ARG A 188 5.66 0.06 17.61
CA ARG A 188 5.00 -1.24 17.42
C ARG A 188 3.70 -1.04 16.66
N HIS A 189 3.44 -1.89 15.68
CA HIS A 189 2.16 -1.98 14.94
C HIS A 189 1.86 -0.79 14.00
N ALA A 190 2.76 0.19 13.88
CA ALA A 190 2.52 1.39 13.08
C ALA A 190 3.42 1.51 11.85
N VAL A 191 4.62 0.91 11.89
CA VAL A 191 5.58 0.90 10.76
C VAL A 191 5.71 -0.51 10.19
N GLN A 192 5.54 -0.62 8.88
CA GLN A 192 5.60 -1.86 8.11
C GLN A 192 6.96 -2.56 8.23
N ALA A 193 6.94 -3.90 8.29
CA ALA A 193 8.10 -4.74 8.06
C ALA A 193 8.40 -4.92 6.56
N ALA A 194 9.69 -5.02 6.21
CA ALA A 194 10.10 -5.38 4.86
C ALA A 194 9.47 -6.74 4.47
N LYS A 195 9.19 -6.94 3.18
CA LYS A 195 8.59 -8.19 2.70
C LYS A 195 9.55 -9.36 2.96
N GLY A 196 9.37 -10.05 4.07
CA GLY A 196 10.04 -11.30 4.37
C GLY A 196 9.62 -12.37 3.37
N GLY A 197 10.58 -13.11 2.83
CA GLY A 197 10.28 -14.31 2.05
C GLY A 197 9.65 -15.35 2.96
N ALA A 198 8.31 -15.37 3.04
CA ALA A 198 7.61 -16.48 3.67
C ALA A 198 8.03 -17.77 2.96
N GLY A 199 8.35 -18.81 3.73
CA GLY A 199 8.65 -20.14 3.18
C GLY A 199 7.53 -20.56 2.21
N ALA A 200 7.91 -21.11 1.07
CA ALA A 200 6.93 -21.58 0.10
C ALA A 200 6.19 -22.77 0.71
N ALA A 201 4.86 -22.67 0.78
CA ALA A 201 4.03 -23.82 1.16
C ALA A 201 4.30 -24.99 0.20
N PRO A 202 4.20 -26.25 0.67
CA PRO A 202 4.36 -27.40 -0.20
C PRO A 202 3.45 -27.26 -1.43
N PRO A 203 3.97 -27.39 -2.67
CA PRO A 203 3.19 -27.15 -3.90
C PRO A 203 1.86 -27.91 -3.97
N LEU A 204 1.81 -29.10 -3.37
CA LEU A 204 0.61 -29.95 -3.31
C LEU A 204 -0.51 -29.36 -2.44
N GLU A 205 -0.18 -28.70 -1.32
CA GLU A 205 -1.21 -28.10 -0.46
C GLU A 205 -1.85 -26.88 -1.12
N LEU A 206 -1.03 -26.07 -1.80
CA LEU A 206 -1.50 -24.90 -2.52
C LEU A 206 -2.37 -25.29 -3.72
N ALA A 207 -1.96 -26.31 -4.49
CA ALA A 207 -2.78 -26.85 -5.59
C ALA A 207 -4.10 -27.44 -5.08
N GLY A 208 -4.09 -28.10 -3.91
CA GLY A 208 -5.30 -28.63 -3.29
C GLY A 208 -6.31 -27.54 -2.89
N LEU A 209 -5.82 -26.42 -2.34
CA LEU A 209 -6.64 -25.24 -2.03
C LEU A 209 -7.23 -24.63 -3.31
N GLY A 210 -6.40 -24.42 -4.34
CA GLY A 210 -6.84 -23.85 -5.61
C GLY A 210 -7.93 -24.69 -6.28
N ARG A 211 -7.78 -26.01 -6.29
CA ARG A 211 -8.79 -26.94 -6.83
C ARG A 211 -10.11 -26.88 -6.07
N GLU A 212 -10.07 -26.83 -4.75
CA GLU A 212 -11.30 -26.75 -3.94
C GLU A 212 -12.07 -25.45 -4.22
N VAL A 213 -11.37 -24.32 -4.30
CA VAL A 213 -11.99 -23.03 -4.67
C VAL A 213 -12.59 -23.10 -6.08
N ALA A 214 -11.87 -23.67 -7.04
CA ALA A 214 -12.34 -23.82 -8.42
C ALA A 214 -13.57 -24.75 -8.53
N GLU A 215 -13.61 -25.85 -7.78
CA GLU A 215 -14.74 -26.80 -7.73
C GLU A 215 -16.00 -26.17 -7.11
N GLU A 216 -15.84 -25.21 -6.20
CA GLU A 216 -16.93 -24.49 -5.53
C GLU A 216 -17.43 -23.28 -6.34
N MET A 217 -16.80 -22.95 -7.48
CA MET A 217 -17.24 -21.84 -8.31
C MET A 217 -18.62 -22.10 -8.92
N ALA A 218 -19.53 -21.14 -8.73
CA ALA A 218 -20.90 -21.23 -9.20
C ALA A 218 -21.01 -20.82 -10.68
N PRO A 219 -21.75 -21.59 -11.51
CA PRO A 219 -22.06 -21.18 -12.87
C PRO A 219 -22.80 -19.83 -12.92
N GLY A 220 -22.44 -18.98 -13.89
CA GLY A 220 -23.01 -17.65 -14.11
C GLY A 220 -22.52 -16.56 -13.16
N ARG A 221 -21.66 -16.89 -12.18
CA ARG A 221 -21.08 -15.93 -11.23
C ARG A 221 -19.74 -15.41 -11.72
N LEU A 222 -19.54 -14.10 -11.60
CA LEU A 222 -18.26 -13.45 -11.88
C LEU A 222 -17.30 -13.65 -10.70
N TYR A 223 -16.08 -14.11 -10.96
CA TYR A 223 -15.03 -14.22 -9.96
C TYR A 223 -13.91 -13.23 -10.27
N LEU A 224 -13.67 -12.31 -9.35
CA LEU A 224 -12.53 -11.41 -9.42
C LEU A 224 -11.37 -12.07 -8.66
N LEU A 225 -10.31 -12.43 -9.37
CA LEU A 225 -9.13 -13.07 -8.83
C LEU A 225 -8.07 -12.00 -8.55
N GLY A 226 -7.78 -11.76 -7.28
CA GLY A 226 -6.73 -10.83 -6.87
C GLY A 226 -5.32 -11.35 -7.17
N PRO A 227 -4.29 -10.51 -6.99
CA PRO A 227 -2.92 -10.85 -7.34
C PRO A 227 -2.31 -11.89 -6.40
N GLY A 228 -1.28 -12.57 -6.91
CA GLY A 228 -0.34 -13.37 -6.11
C GLY A 228 -0.51 -14.89 -6.23
N THR A 229 0.54 -15.59 -5.77
CA THR A 229 0.71 -17.04 -6.00
C THR A 229 -0.38 -17.92 -5.41
N THR A 230 -1.03 -17.48 -4.33
CA THR A 230 -2.12 -18.27 -3.72
C THR A 230 -3.37 -18.28 -4.60
N VAL A 231 -3.68 -17.13 -5.22
CA VAL A 231 -4.81 -17.02 -6.15
C VAL A 231 -4.45 -17.65 -7.50
N ALA A 232 -3.18 -17.57 -7.93
CA ALA A 232 -2.72 -18.24 -9.14
C ALA A 232 -3.00 -19.76 -9.14
N ALA A 233 -2.94 -20.42 -7.97
CA ALA A 233 -3.30 -21.83 -7.87
C ALA A 233 -4.79 -22.12 -8.17
N VAL A 234 -5.69 -21.14 -7.98
CA VAL A 234 -7.08 -21.22 -8.44
C VAL A 234 -7.13 -21.14 -9.97
N GLY A 235 -6.35 -20.21 -10.55
CA GLY A 235 -6.19 -20.10 -12.00
C GLY A 235 -5.67 -21.39 -12.65
N ASP A 236 -4.61 -21.97 -12.08
CA ASP A 236 -4.04 -23.25 -12.52
C ASP A 236 -5.07 -24.38 -12.50
N ALA A 237 -5.92 -24.43 -11.46
CA ALA A 237 -6.98 -25.44 -11.35
C ALA A 237 -8.10 -25.26 -12.38
N LEU A 238 -8.38 -24.02 -12.79
CA LEU A 238 -9.32 -23.67 -13.85
C LEU A 238 -8.71 -23.81 -15.26
N GLY A 239 -7.39 -23.94 -15.37
CA GLY A 239 -6.67 -23.93 -16.64
C GLY A 239 -6.53 -22.54 -17.26
N VAL A 240 -6.57 -21.47 -16.45
CA VAL A 240 -6.41 -20.08 -16.88
C VAL A 240 -5.13 -19.46 -16.34
N ALA A 241 -4.42 -18.72 -17.19
CA ALA A 241 -3.19 -18.03 -16.79
C ALA A 241 -3.53 -16.69 -16.11
N THR A 242 -3.31 -16.60 -14.80
CA THR A 242 -3.54 -15.38 -14.01
C THR A 242 -2.35 -14.43 -14.02
N THR A 243 -2.62 -13.14 -13.83
CA THR A 243 -1.63 -12.06 -13.77
C THR A 243 -1.05 -11.93 -12.36
N PRO A 244 0.29 -12.03 -12.15
CA PRO A 244 0.88 -12.01 -10.81
C PRO A 244 0.63 -10.75 -9.99
N LEU A 245 0.46 -9.60 -10.64
CA LEU A 245 0.28 -8.28 -10.03
C LEU A 245 -1.07 -7.63 -10.38
N GLY A 246 -1.90 -8.33 -11.14
CA GLY A 246 -3.17 -7.83 -11.66
C GLY A 246 -4.37 -8.37 -10.90
N VAL A 247 -5.54 -7.84 -11.25
CA VAL A 247 -6.83 -8.44 -10.89
C VAL A 247 -7.42 -9.03 -12.16
N ASP A 248 -7.61 -10.34 -12.18
CA ASP A 248 -8.22 -11.02 -13.32
C ASP A 248 -9.71 -11.26 -13.06
N ALA A 249 -10.50 -11.40 -14.12
CA ALA A 249 -11.92 -11.70 -14.04
C ALA A 249 -12.22 -13.02 -14.75
N VAL A 250 -12.91 -13.92 -14.05
CA VAL A 250 -13.28 -15.25 -14.54
C VAL A 250 -14.80 -15.41 -14.49
N LEU A 251 -15.38 -15.97 -15.55
CA LEU A 251 -16.79 -16.35 -15.64
C LEU A 251 -16.91 -17.73 -16.26
N ASP A 252 -17.67 -18.62 -15.61
CA ASP A 252 -17.88 -20.01 -16.08
C ASP A 252 -16.56 -20.76 -16.36
N GLY A 253 -15.56 -20.55 -15.50
CA GLY A 253 -14.23 -21.14 -15.62
C GLY A 253 -13.35 -20.54 -16.72
N THR A 254 -13.80 -19.49 -17.41
CA THR A 254 -13.06 -18.83 -18.50
C THR A 254 -12.60 -17.43 -18.08
N LEU A 255 -11.39 -17.06 -18.50
CA LEU A 255 -10.83 -15.73 -18.28
C LEU A 255 -11.54 -14.73 -19.21
N VAL A 256 -12.29 -13.79 -18.63
CA VAL A 256 -13.02 -12.74 -19.38
C VAL A 256 -12.29 -11.39 -19.38
N ALA A 257 -11.39 -11.17 -18.41
CA ALA A 257 -10.43 -10.07 -18.44
C ALA A 257 -9.16 -10.46 -17.68
N ALA A 258 -8.00 -10.07 -18.21
CA ALA A 258 -6.70 -10.24 -17.57
C ALA A 258 -6.16 -8.86 -17.18
N ASP A 259 -5.58 -8.74 -15.98
CA ASP A 259 -5.02 -7.49 -15.44
C ASP A 259 -5.96 -6.29 -15.58
N ALA A 260 -7.22 -6.49 -15.20
CA ALA A 260 -8.29 -5.53 -15.39
C ALA A 260 -8.06 -4.27 -14.55
N SER A 261 -8.21 -3.11 -15.18
CA SER A 261 -8.28 -1.81 -14.51
C SER A 261 -9.58 -1.65 -13.70
N GLU A 262 -9.64 -0.65 -12.82
CA GLU A 262 -10.86 -0.33 -12.07
C GLU A 262 -12.09 -0.17 -12.98
N ALA A 263 -11.93 0.53 -14.11
CA ALA A 263 -13.03 0.79 -15.04
C ALA A 263 -13.56 -0.49 -15.69
N GLU A 264 -12.68 -1.41 -16.06
CA GLU A 264 -13.05 -2.71 -16.62
C GLU A 264 -13.74 -3.59 -15.58
N LEU A 265 -13.21 -3.61 -14.34
CA LEU A 265 -13.84 -4.33 -13.22
C LEU A 265 -15.26 -3.81 -12.95
N LEU A 266 -15.46 -2.49 -12.91
CA LEU A 266 -16.78 -1.88 -12.72
C LEU A 266 -17.74 -2.18 -13.88
N ALA A 267 -17.25 -2.17 -15.12
CA ALA A 267 -18.05 -2.52 -16.29
C ALA A 267 -18.52 -3.99 -16.23
N LEU A 268 -17.63 -4.91 -15.87
CA LEU A 268 -17.94 -6.33 -15.69
C LEU A 268 -18.95 -6.53 -14.54
N LEU A 269 -18.76 -5.86 -13.40
CA LEU A 269 -19.68 -5.92 -12.26
C LEU A 269 -21.07 -5.35 -12.59
N GLY A 270 -21.14 -4.36 -13.49
CA GLY A 270 -22.41 -3.83 -14.00
C GLY A 270 -23.17 -4.83 -14.87
N GLN A 271 -22.46 -5.69 -15.60
CA GLN A 271 -23.04 -6.76 -16.43
C GLN A 271 -23.35 -8.02 -15.61
N HIS A 272 -22.53 -8.29 -14.60
CA HIS A 272 -22.59 -9.48 -13.75
C HIS A 272 -22.61 -9.08 -12.26
N PRO A 273 -23.79 -8.71 -11.72
CA PRO A 273 -23.92 -8.23 -10.34
C PRO A 273 -23.76 -9.33 -9.27
N ASP A 274 -23.86 -10.61 -9.67
CA ASP A 274 -23.48 -11.72 -8.80
C ASP A 274 -21.99 -12.00 -8.98
N ALA A 275 -21.18 -11.47 -8.05
CA ALA A 275 -19.74 -11.56 -8.10
C ALA A 275 -19.12 -11.93 -6.75
N THR A 276 -18.02 -12.69 -6.78
CA THR A 276 -17.19 -13.02 -5.63
C THR A 276 -15.77 -12.51 -5.86
N LEU A 277 -15.18 -11.86 -4.87
CA LEU A 277 -13.79 -11.43 -4.89
C LEU A 277 -12.93 -12.45 -4.13
N VAL A 278 -11.94 -13.04 -4.79
CA VAL A 278 -11.01 -14.01 -4.20
C VAL A 278 -9.65 -13.34 -4.00
N LEU A 279 -9.18 -13.26 -2.76
CA LEU A 279 -7.96 -12.56 -2.40
C LEU A 279 -6.95 -13.48 -1.72
N GLY A 280 -5.68 -13.29 -2.08
CA GLY A 280 -4.56 -13.77 -1.29
C GLY A 280 -4.17 -12.79 -0.18
N VAL A 281 -3.43 -13.28 0.81
CA VAL A 281 -2.74 -12.43 1.80
C VAL A 281 -1.32 -12.11 1.33
N VAL A 282 -0.91 -10.85 1.46
CA VAL A 282 0.48 -10.42 1.26
C VAL A 282 1.34 -10.96 2.40
N GLY A 283 2.21 -11.94 2.09
CA GLY A 283 3.04 -12.64 3.09
C GLY A 283 3.96 -11.70 3.88
N GLY A 284 4.13 -12.00 5.18
CA GLY A 284 4.89 -11.20 6.14
C GLY A 284 4.16 -9.95 6.65
N GLN A 285 3.41 -9.28 5.78
CA GLN A 285 2.81 -7.97 6.07
C GLN A 285 1.31 -8.04 6.41
N GLY A 286 0.62 -9.11 6.03
CA GLY A 286 -0.79 -9.31 6.37
C GLY A 286 -1.79 -8.45 5.58
N PHE A 287 -1.37 -7.72 4.55
CA PHE A 287 -2.32 -6.90 3.77
C PHE A 287 -3.26 -7.78 2.94
N LEU A 288 -4.54 -7.44 3.04
CA LEU A 288 -5.63 -8.01 2.24
C LEU A 288 -6.02 -7.05 1.11
N LEU A 289 -6.14 -5.76 1.40
CA LEU A 289 -6.56 -4.71 0.45
C LEU A 289 -5.70 -3.47 0.57
N GLY A 290 -5.56 -2.73 -0.53
CA GLY A 290 -4.90 -1.43 -0.60
C GLY A 290 -3.43 -1.48 -1.00
N ARG A 291 -2.82 -2.66 -1.02
CA ARG A 291 -1.41 -2.85 -1.37
C ARG A 291 -1.23 -3.90 -2.44
N GLY A 292 -0.77 -3.46 -3.61
CA GLY A 292 -0.57 -4.31 -4.79
C GLY A 292 -1.87 -4.71 -5.50
N ASN A 293 -3.04 -4.21 -5.05
CA ASN A 293 -4.35 -4.48 -5.65
C ASN A 293 -5.24 -3.22 -5.68
N GLN A 294 -4.67 -2.05 -5.98
CA GLN A 294 -5.42 -0.78 -5.97
C GLN A 294 -6.52 -0.68 -7.04
N GLN A 295 -6.58 -1.59 -8.02
CA GLN A 295 -7.73 -1.73 -8.92
C GLN A 295 -9.02 -2.08 -8.15
N LEU A 296 -8.92 -2.69 -6.97
CA LEU A 296 -10.02 -2.98 -6.05
C LEU A 296 -10.41 -1.74 -5.25
N SER A 297 -10.90 -0.73 -5.97
CA SER A 297 -11.30 0.55 -5.39
C SER A 297 -12.50 0.43 -4.45
N PRO A 298 -12.82 1.47 -3.67
CA PRO A 298 -14.05 1.50 -2.88
C PRO A 298 -15.32 1.26 -3.69
N SER A 299 -15.35 1.65 -4.96
CA SER A 299 -16.48 1.43 -5.87
C SER A 299 -16.60 -0.04 -6.25
N VAL A 300 -15.48 -0.70 -6.59
CA VAL A 300 -15.42 -2.13 -6.91
C VAL A 300 -15.83 -2.96 -5.70
N LEU A 301 -15.27 -2.67 -4.52
CA LEU A 301 -15.57 -3.39 -3.28
C LEU A 301 -17.04 -3.25 -2.86
N ARG A 302 -17.66 -2.09 -3.08
CA ARG A 302 -19.11 -1.89 -2.86
C ARG A 302 -19.96 -2.69 -3.84
N ALA A 303 -19.58 -2.73 -5.10
CA ALA A 303 -20.29 -3.46 -6.14
C ALA A 303 -20.23 -4.99 -5.91
N VAL A 304 -19.09 -5.51 -5.43
CA VAL A 304 -18.98 -6.92 -5.01
C VAL A 304 -19.77 -7.19 -3.72
N GLY A 305 -19.63 -6.31 -2.72
CA GLY A 305 -20.16 -6.49 -1.37
C GLY A 305 -19.15 -7.17 -0.44
N THR A 306 -19.04 -6.66 0.80
CA THR A 306 -18.04 -7.13 1.78
C THR A 306 -18.21 -8.59 2.19
N ASP A 307 -19.43 -9.11 2.13
CA ASP A 307 -19.77 -10.49 2.50
C ASP A 307 -19.38 -11.52 1.43
N ARG A 308 -18.96 -11.05 0.24
CA ARG A 308 -18.56 -11.88 -0.91
C ARG A 308 -17.05 -11.83 -1.16
N ILE A 309 -16.29 -11.50 -0.13
CA ILE A 309 -14.82 -11.52 -0.16
C ILE A 309 -14.35 -12.84 0.44
N GLU A 310 -13.69 -13.64 -0.39
CA GLU A 310 -13.07 -14.89 0.01
C GLU A 310 -11.56 -14.71 0.17
N VAL A 311 -11.04 -15.09 1.34
CA VAL A 311 -9.63 -14.90 1.67
C VAL A 311 -8.90 -16.24 1.69
N LEU A 312 -7.81 -16.31 0.94
CA LEU A 312 -6.94 -17.47 0.80
C LEU A 312 -5.54 -17.15 1.37
N ALA A 313 -5.02 -18.01 2.24
CA ALA A 313 -3.64 -17.91 2.71
C ALA A 313 -3.11 -19.28 3.08
N THR A 314 -1.88 -19.62 2.70
CA THR A 314 -1.27 -20.87 3.17
C THR A 314 -1.00 -20.80 4.68
N PRO A 315 -0.90 -21.94 5.39
CA PRO A 315 -0.59 -21.95 6.82
C PRO A 315 0.72 -21.20 7.12
N ASP A 316 1.72 -21.34 6.26
CA ASP A 316 3.00 -20.64 6.38
C ASP A 316 2.87 -19.11 6.24
N LYS A 317 1.99 -18.63 5.33
CA LYS A 317 1.73 -17.19 5.21
C LYS A 317 1.04 -16.63 6.44
N VAL A 318 0.16 -17.41 7.08
CA VAL A 318 -0.50 -17.02 8.32
C VAL A 318 0.48 -17.05 9.50
N ALA A 319 1.34 -18.06 9.57
CA ALA A 319 2.35 -18.18 10.62
C ALA A 319 3.47 -17.13 10.52
N ALA A 320 3.74 -16.65 9.30
CA ALA A 320 4.74 -15.62 9.02
C ALA A 320 4.24 -14.18 9.25
N LEU A 321 2.98 -13.99 9.67
CA LEU A 321 2.51 -12.65 10.00
C LEU A 321 3.13 -12.20 11.33
N ASP A 322 3.71 -11.00 11.34
CA ASP A 322 4.27 -10.40 12.57
C ASP A 322 3.22 -10.33 13.69
N GLU A 323 1.96 -10.13 13.30
CA GLU A 323 0.78 -10.28 14.14
C GLU A 323 -0.29 -11.12 13.44
N PRO A 324 -1.13 -11.87 14.18
CA PRO A 324 -2.19 -12.68 13.60
C PRO A 324 -3.41 -11.82 13.16
N VAL A 325 -3.15 -10.73 12.44
CA VAL A 325 -4.15 -9.80 11.90
C VAL A 325 -3.93 -9.59 10.40
N LEU A 326 -5.00 -9.19 9.72
CA LEU A 326 -4.98 -8.78 8.32
C LEU A 326 -5.23 -7.28 8.22
N HIS A 327 -4.51 -6.59 7.35
CA HIS A 327 -4.63 -5.15 7.18
C HIS A 327 -5.42 -4.79 5.92
N VAL A 328 -6.28 -3.77 6.02
CA VAL A 328 -6.95 -3.14 4.88
C VAL A 328 -6.59 -1.66 4.82
N ASP A 329 -6.12 -1.20 3.67
CA ASP A 329 -5.80 0.20 3.40
C ASP A 329 -6.65 0.73 2.25
N VAL A 330 -7.94 0.91 2.53
CA VAL A 330 -8.93 1.37 1.55
C VAL A 330 -9.13 2.88 1.70
N ASP A 331 -9.18 3.60 0.58
CA ASP A 331 -9.40 5.07 0.53
C ASP A 331 -10.87 5.45 0.84
N ASP A 332 -11.48 4.80 1.83
CA ASP A 332 -12.88 4.96 2.22
C ASP A 332 -13.07 4.47 3.67
N PRO A 333 -13.12 5.38 4.66
CA PRO A 333 -13.17 5.00 6.07
C PRO A 333 -14.41 4.17 6.44
N ASP A 334 -15.56 4.47 5.85
CA ASP A 334 -16.82 3.77 6.16
C ASP A 334 -16.78 2.34 5.61
N LEU A 335 -16.22 2.14 4.42
CA LEU A 335 -16.00 0.81 3.87
C LEU A 335 -14.92 0.05 4.63
N ALA A 336 -13.82 0.70 4.98
CA ALA A 336 -12.77 0.09 5.80
C ALA A 336 -13.33 -0.40 7.15
N ALA A 337 -14.17 0.41 7.80
CA ALA A 337 -14.83 0.03 9.06
C ALA A 337 -15.74 -1.20 8.92
N ARG A 338 -16.42 -1.38 7.77
CA ARG A 338 -17.22 -2.59 7.50
C ARG A 338 -16.38 -3.84 7.28
N LEU A 339 -15.13 -3.68 6.83
CA LEU A 339 -14.19 -4.78 6.65
C LEU A 339 -13.51 -5.18 7.96
N VAL A 340 -13.43 -4.29 8.95
CA VAL A 340 -12.87 -4.62 10.28
C VAL A 340 -13.73 -5.66 11.00
N GLY A 341 -13.07 -6.68 11.56
CA GLY A 341 -13.77 -7.76 12.25
C GLY A 341 -13.04 -9.08 12.11
N TYR A 342 -13.72 -10.19 12.40
CA TYR A 342 -13.15 -11.52 12.24
C TYR A 342 -13.61 -12.13 10.92
N HIS A 343 -12.64 -12.58 10.11
CA HIS A 343 -12.87 -13.14 8.79
C HIS A 343 -12.33 -14.55 8.70
N ARG A 344 -13.06 -15.40 7.98
CA ARG A 344 -12.61 -16.76 7.68
C ARG A 344 -11.55 -16.70 6.58
N VAL A 345 -10.42 -17.34 6.81
CA VAL A 345 -9.32 -17.48 5.87
C VAL A 345 -9.16 -18.96 5.54
N ARG A 346 -9.30 -19.34 4.27
CA ARG A 346 -9.07 -20.72 3.82
C ARG A 346 -7.58 -20.98 3.77
N THR A 347 -7.14 -22.04 4.43
CA THR A 347 -5.71 -22.38 4.57
C THR A 347 -5.31 -23.69 3.92
N GLY A 348 -6.28 -24.43 3.41
CA GLY A 348 -6.05 -25.64 2.65
C GLY A 348 -7.39 -26.27 2.31
N ARG A 349 -7.34 -27.39 1.59
CA ARG A 349 -8.55 -28.19 1.34
C ARG A 349 -9.25 -28.51 2.66
N THR A 350 -10.52 -28.14 2.76
CA THR A 350 -11.42 -28.25 3.92
C THR A 350 -10.91 -27.62 5.23
N ARG A 351 -9.84 -26.82 5.16
CA ARG A 351 -9.21 -26.17 6.32
C ARG A 351 -9.38 -24.67 6.24
N SER A 352 -9.78 -24.06 7.35
CA SER A 352 -9.81 -22.62 7.50
C SER A 352 -9.39 -22.21 8.90
N THR A 353 -8.96 -20.96 9.03
CA THR A 353 -8.73 -20.28 10.30
C THR A 353 -9.53 -18.98 10.32
N VAL A 354 -9.57 -18.32 11.48
CA VAL A 354 -10.18 -17.01 11.62
C VAL A 354 -9.10 -16.00 11.97
N LEU A 355 -8.98 -14.94 11.17
CA LEU A 355 -8.07 -13.83 11.43
C LEU A 355 -8.87 -12.54 11.62
N ARG A 356 -8.35 -11.65 12.45
CA ARG A 356 -8.94 -10.32 12.61
C ARG A 356 -8.44 -9.39 11.51
N VAL A 357 -9.35 -8.75 10.79
CA VAL A 357 -9.05 -7.63 9.89
C VAL A 357 -9.05 -6.32 10.67
N VAL A 358 -8.06 -5.46 10.39
CA VAL A 358 -7.87 -4.12 10.97
C VAL A 358 -7.61 -3.09 9.86
N ALA A 359 -7.96 -1.83 10.13
CA ALA A 359 -7.76 -0.67 9.25
C ALA A 359 -6.87 0.38 9.93
#